data_AF-A0A9W5K1W1-F1
#
_entry.id   AF-A0A9W5K1W1-F1
#
_cell.length_a   1.000
_cell.length_b   1.000
_cell.length_c   1.000
_cell.angle_alpha   90.00
_cell.angle_beta   90.00
_cell.angle_gamma   90.00
#
_symmetry.space_group_name_H-M   'P 1'
#
loop_
_entity.id
_entity.type
_entity.pdbx_description
1 polymer ?
#
loop_
_entity_poly.entity_id
_entity_poly.type
_entity_poly.pdbx_seq_one_letter_code
_entity_poly.pdbx_strand_id
1 'polypeptide(L)'
;MGSSDFSVRFAAEQGLPFAFATHLSPKYTLPALEIYRTNFIPSDVLEEPYAMVSVNIIAAESDEKAKWLATSQLQQFLSSRRGKESAPLKPPDEYSKSYLPYFYFSYLCEFIQKKTLN
;
A
#
# COMPACT_ATOMS: atom_id res chain seq x y z
N MET A 1 3.32 -4.20 12.53
CA MET A 1 2.89 -4.16 11.12
C MET A 1 2.99 -5.57 10.54
N GLY A 2 2.14 -5.93 9.60
CA GLY A 2 2.13 -7.25 8.96
C GLY A 2 1.81 -7.18 7.47
N SER A 3 2.23 -8.20 6.72
CA SER A 3 2.01 -8.30 5.26
C SER A 3 1.58 -9.70 4.82
N SER A 4 1.25 -10.58 5.76
CA SER A 4 0.91 -11.99 5.51
C SER A 4 -0.35 -12.40 6.28
N ASP A 5 -1.04 -13.44 5.79
CA ASP A 5 -2.20 -14.04 6.46
C ASP A 5 -1.89 -14.41 7.92
N PHE A 6 -0.71 -14.99 8.18
CA PHE A 6 -0.26 -15.31 9.53
C PHE A 6 -0.22 -14.07 10.45
N SER A 7 0.41 -12.99 9.98
CA SER A 7 0.53 -11.75 10.79
C SER A 7 -0.82 -11.10 11.08
N VAL A 8 -1.78 -11.26 10.17
CA VAL A 8 -3.16 -10.76 10.30
C VAL A 8 -3.90 -11.55 11.38
N ARG A 9 -3.90 -12.88 11.28
CA ARG A 9 -4.59 -13.76 12.24
C ARG A 9 -4.01 -13.62 13.64
N PHE A 10 -2.69 -13.61 13.75
CA PHE A 10 -2.02 -13.40 15.03
C PHE A 10 -2.44 -12.09 15.70
N ALA A 11 -2.46 -10.98 14.96
CA ALA A 11 -2.88 -9.68 15.53
C ALA A 11 -4.36 -9.68 15.95
N ALA A 12 -5.23 -10.38 15.21
CA ALA A 12 -6.65 -10.50 15.52
C ALA A 12 -6.88 -11.33 16.80
N GLU A 13 -6.23 -12.49 16.90
CA GLU A 13 -6.34 -13.41 18.05
C GLU A 13 -5.76 -12.80 19.33
N GLN A 14 -4.75 -11.93 19.23
CA GLN A 14 -4.15 -11.24 20.37
C GLN A 14 -4.85 -9.90 20.70
N GLY A 15 -5.86 -9.50 19.93
CA GLY A 15 -6.57 -8.23 20.16
C GLY A 15 -5.67 -7.00 20.04
N LEU A 16 -4.70 -7.00 19.12
CA LEU A 16 -3.70 -5.95 18.97
C LEU A 16 -4.04 -4.97 17.84
N PRO A 17 -3.62 -3.69 17.92
CA PRO A 17 -3.74 -2.77 16.79
C PRO A 17 -2.93 -3.29 15.60
N PHE A 18 -3.55 -3.31 14.43
CA PHE A 18 -2.94 -3.88 13.23
C PHE A 18 -2.69 -2.85 12.14
N ALA A 19 -1.54 -2.95 11.47
CA ALA A 19 -1.19 -2.11 10.34
C ALA A 19 -0.69 -2.98 9.18
N PHE A 20 -1.43 -2.98 8.06
CA PHE A 20 -1.15 -3.83 6.90
C PHE A 20 -0.24 -3.12 5.89
N ALA A 21 0.81 -3.82 5.45
CA ALA A 21 1.76 -3.30 4.47
C ALA A 21 1.26 -3.47 3.02
N THR A 22 0.36 -2.60 2.58
CA THR A 22 -0.25 -2.65 1.23
C THR A 22 0.78 -2.66 0.10
N HIS A 23 1.90 -1.95 0.26
CA HIS A 23 2.96 -1.91 -0.77
C HIS A 23 3.66 -3.26 -0.99
N LEU A 24 3.61 -4.19 -0.02
CA LEU A 24 4.18 -5.54 -0.18
C LEU A 24 3.18 -6.54 -0.75
N SER A 25 1.89 -6.33 -0.54
CA SER A 25 0.84 -7.27 -0.93
C SER A 25 -0.48 -6.56 -1.26
N PRO A 26 -0.52 -5.73 -2.32
CA PRO A 26 -1.62 -4.80 -2.57
C PRO A 26 -2.95 -5.52 -2.75
N LYS A 27 -2.97 -6.58 -3.55
CA LYS A 27 -4.16 -7.40 -3.84
C LYS A 27 -4.75 -8.08 -2.61
N TYR A 28 -3.95 -8.26 -1.55
CA TYR A 28 -4.37 -8.94 -0.32
C TYR A 28 -4.78 -7.97 0.79
N THR A 29 -4.69 -6.65 0.57
CA THR A 29 -5.02 -5.65 1.61
C THR A 29 -6.45 -5.78 2.11
N LEU A 30 -7.45 -5.80 1.22
CA LEU A 30 -8.86 -5.88 1.65
C LEU A 30 -9.19 -7.22 2.33
N PRO A 31 -8.81 -8.39 1.77
CA PRO A 31 -8.95 -9.66 2.49
C PRO A 31 -8.27 -9.67 3.86
N ALA A 32 -7.07 -9.10 4.00
CA ALA A 32 -6.36 -9.03 5.26
C ALA A 32 -7.12 -8.20 6.31
N LEU A 33 -7.65 -7.04 5.93
CA LEU A 33 -8.44 -6.20 6.84
C LEU A 33 -9.75 -6.89 7.25
N GLU A 34 -10.38 -7.61 6.33
CA GLU A 34 -11.59 -8.38 6.61
C GLU A 34 -11.31 -9.51 7.61
N ILE A 35 -10.25 -10.29 7.37
CA ILE A 35 -9.83 -11.36 8.29
C ILE A 35 -9.49 -10.80 9.67
N TYR A 36 -8.79 -9.66 9.73
CA TYR A 36 -8.47 -9.01 11.01
C TYR A 36 -9.74 -8.64 11.78
N ARG A 37 -10.70 -7.95 11.15
CA ARG A 37 -11.93 -7.50 11.80
C ARG A 37 -12.83 -8.66 12.23
N THR A 38 -13.01 -9.65 11.36
CA THR A 38 -13.93 -10.77 11.61
C THR A 38 -13.42 -11.73 12.68
N ASN A 39 -12.10 -11.85 12.86
CA ASN A 39 -11.49 -12.74 13.85
C ASN A 39 -10.93 -11.99 15.07
N PHE A 40 -11.25 -10.70 15.22
CA PHE A 40 -10.73 -9.90 16.31
C PHE A 40 -11.29 -10.36 17.66
N ILE A 41 -10.40 -10.63 18.61
CA ILE A 41 -10.75 -10.95 20.00
C ILE A 41 -10.36 -9.75 20.86
N PRO A 42 -11.31 -9.11 21.59
CA PRO A 42 -10.99 -8.04 22.51
C PRO A 42 -9.92 -8.45 23.53
N SER A 43 -9.06 -7.51 23.90
CA SER A 43 -7.98 -7.69 24.87
C SER A 43 -7.90 -6.49 25.82
N ASP A 44 -7.01 -6.55 26.81
CA ASP A 44 -6.72 -5.41 27.69
C ASP A 44 -6.17 -4.18 26.92
N VAL A 45 -5.79 -4.34 25.65
CA VAL A 45 -5.25 -3.26 24.80
C VAL A 45 -6.36 -2.58 23.98
N LEU A 46 -7.32 -3.35 23.46
CA LEU A 46 -8.36 -2.88 22.56
C LEU A 46 -9.67 -3.64 22.79
N GLU A 47 -10.76 -2.88 22.98
CA GLU A 47 -12.12 -3.41 23.08
C GLU A 47 -12.75 -3.67 21.69
N GLU A 48 -12.27 -2.99 20.66
CA GLU A 48 -12.76 -3.07 19.28
C GLU A 48 -11.59 -3.11 18.26
N PRO A 49 -11.79 -3.71 17.07
CA PRO A 49 -10.71 -3.86 16.09
C PRO A 49 -10.23 -2.50 15.57
N TYR A 50 -8.93 -2.23 15.72
CA TYR A 50 -8.28 -1.04 15.21
C TYR A 50 -7.24 -1.37 14.14
N ALA A 51 -7.55 -1.03 12.89
CA ALA A 51 -6.74 -1.37 11.72
C ALA A 51 -6.29 -0.13 10.93
N MET A 52 -5.03 -0.14 10.48
CA MET A 52 -4.41 0.85 9.61
C MET A 52 -3.84 0.18 8.34
N VAL A 53 -3.64 0.97 7.29
CA VAL A 53 -2.95 0.54 6.07
C VAL A 53 -1.77 1.46 5.79
N SER A 54 -0.63 0.91 5.39
CA SER A 54 0.51 1.72 4.96
C SER A 54 0.49 1.84 3.44
N VAL A 55 0.50 3.07 2.95
CA VAL A 55 0.43 3.39 1.52
C VAL A 55 1.60 4.27 1.11
N ASN A 56 2.13 4.07 -0.09
CA ASN A 56 3.14 4.95 -0.68
C ASN A 56 2.42 6.12 -1.34
N ILE A 57 2.75 7.35 -0.93
CA ILE A 57 2.17 8.57 -1.48
C ILE A 57 3.29 9.46 -1.99
N ILE A 58 3.09 10.00 -3.19
CA ILE A 58 3.94 11.02 -3.79
C ILE A 58 3.05 12.22 -4.04
N ALA A 59 3.32 13.31 -3.32
CA ALA A 59 2.56 14.55 -3.39
C ALA A 59 3.44 15.67 -3.95
N ALA A 60 2.82 16.56 -4.71
CA ALA A 60 3.45 17.75 -5.25
C ALA A 60 2.41 18.87 -5.41
N GLU A 61 2.88 20.05 -5.79
CA GLU A 61 2.04 21.23 -6.06
C GLU A 61 1.03 21.03 -7.22
N SER A 62 1.25 20.03 -8.08
CA SER A 62 0.34 19.66 -9.15
C SER A 62 0.37 18.16 -9.43
N ASP A 63 -0.73 17.63 -9.98
CA ASP A 63 -0.83 16.24 -10.43
C ASP A 63 0.24 15.87 -11.44
N GLU A 64 0.56 16.79 -12.36
CA GLU A 64 1.60 16.57 -13.37
C GLU A 64 2.97 16.43 -12.71
N LYS A 65 3.28 17.30 -11.74
CA LYS A 65 4.54 17.23 -10.99
C LYS A 65 4.61 15.96 -10.15
N ALA A 66 3.51 15.57 -9.49
CA ALA A 66 3.43 14.34 -8.70
C ALA A 66 3.65 13.10 -9.56
N LYS A 67 2.99 13.03 -10.73
CA LYS A 67 3.19 11.94 -11.72
C LYS A 67 4.62 11.89 -12.23
N TRP A 68 5.22 13.05 -12.54
CA TRP A 68 6.63 13.11 -12.92
C TRP A 68 7.53 12.57 -11.80
N LEU A 69 7.41 13.06 -10.56
CA LEU A 69 8.18 12.55 -9.41
C LEU A 69 7.99 11.05 -9.17
N ALA A 70 6.78 10.52 -9.42
CA ALA A 70 6.47 9.09 -9.27
C ALA A 70 7.26 8.19 -10.23
N THR A 71 7.79 8.73 -11.32
CA THR A 71 8.56 7.94 -12.28
C THR A 71 9.86 7.39 -11.70
N SER A 72 10.48 8.03 -10.71
CA SER A 72 11.65 7.47 -10.01
C SER A 72 11.35 6.14 -9.32
N GLN A 73 10.23 6.08 -8.58
CA GLN A 73 9.81 4.86 -7.88
C GLN A 73 9.38 3.78 -8.89
N LEU A 74 8.69 4.18 -9.96
CA LEU A 74 8.30 3.28 -11.04
C LEU A 74 9.53 2.66 -11.73
N GLN A 75 10.56 3.45 -12.03
CA GLN A 75 11.81 2.96 -12.61
C GLN A 75 12.49 1.91 -11.71
N GLN A 76 12.51 2.16 -10.39
CA GLN A 76 13.04 1.21 -9.42
C GLN A 76 12.23 -0.10 -9.43
N PHE A 77 10.90 -0.01 -9.36
CA PHE A 77 10.02 -1.17 -9.41
C PHE A 77 10.20 -1.99 -10.70
N LEU A 78 10.26 -1.33 -11.86
CA LEU A 78 10.51 -1.98 -13.14
C LEU A 78 11.90 -2.63 -13.19
N SER A 79 12.90 -2.03 -12.54
CA SER A 79 14.25 -2.60 -12.43
C SER A 79 14.28 -3.85 -11.56
N SER A 80 13.63 -3.83 -10.39
CA SER A 80 13.49 -5.00 -9.52
C SER A 80 12.77 -6.15 -10.23
N ARG A 81 11.69 -5.89 -10.97
CA ARG A 81 11.00 -6.92 -11.78
C ARG A 81 11.86 -7.50 -12.90
N ARG A 82 12.91 -6.79 -13.34
CA ARG A 82 13.92 -7.25 -14.32
C ARG A 82 15.12 -7.93 -13.65
N GLY A 83 15.04 -8.27 -12.35
CA GLY A 83 16.11 -8.92 -11.59
C GLY A 83 17.23 -7.99 -11.16
N LYS A 84 17.03 -6.66 -11.21
CA LYS A 84 18.01 -5.66 -10.76
C LYS A 84 17.58 -5.09 -9.41
N GLU A 85 17.54 -5.93 -8.39
CA GLU A 85 16.99 -5.62 -7.06
C GLU A 85 17.71 -4.48 -6.34
N SER A 86 18.98 -4.22 -6.67
CA SER A 86 19.80 -3.15 -6.10
C SER A 86 20.07 -2.00 -7.07
N ALA A 87 19.22 -1.81 -8.09
CA ALA A 87 19.37 -0.67 -8.99
C ALA A 87 19.22 0.64 -8.20
N PRO A 88 20.14 1.60 -8.36
CA PRO A 88 20.03 2.89 -7.68
C PRO A 88 18.76 3.61 -8.14
N LEU A 89 18.21 4.43 -7.25
CA LEU A 89 17.10 5.30 -7.61
C LEU A 89 17.55 6.26 -8.71
N LYS A 90 16.78 6.29 -9.80
CA LYS A 90 17.05 7.17 -10.94
C LYS A 90 16.25 8.47 -10.82
N PRO A 91 16.74 9.58 -11.40
CA PRO A 91 15.96 10.80 -11.45
C PRO A 91 14.66 10.59 -12.24
N PRO A 92 13.62 11.39 -11.98
CA PRO A 92 12.37 11.35 -12.73
C PRO A 92 12.58 11.51 -14.24
N ASP A 93 11.80 10.81 -15.06
CA ASP A 93 11.91 10.83 -16.52
C ASP A 93 10.54 10.81 -17.22
N GLU A 94 10.45 11.36 -18.43
CA GLU A 94 9.19 11.39 -19.19
C GLU A 94 8.80 10.05 -19.81
N TYR A 95 9.77 9.23 -20.21
CA TYR A 95 9.49 7.95 -20.87
C TYR A 95 8.70 7.00 -19.95
N SER A 96 9.09 6.96 -18.68
CA SER A 96 8.42 6.17 -17.64
C SER A 96 7.00 6.65 -17.33
N LYS A 97 6.63 7.92 -17.63
CA LYS A 97 5.25 8.41 -17.42
C LYS A 97 4.23 7.56 -18.17
N SER A 98 4.58 7.03 -19.33
CA SER A 98 3.70 6.19 -20.16
C SER A 98 3.27 4.88 -19.47
N TYR A 99 4.05 4.38 -18.50
CA TYR A 99 3.75 3.16 -17.75
C TYR A 99 2.99 3.43 -16.45
N LEU A 100 2.83 4.71 -16.04
CA LEU A 100 2.11 5.07 -14.82
C LEU A 100 0.66 4.58 -14.78
N PRO A 101 -0.13 4.59 -15.87
CA PRO A 101 -1.49 4.05 -15.82
C PRO A 101 -1.55 2.60 -15.37
N TYR A 102 -0.61 1.75 -15.80
CA TYR A 102 -0.53 0.34 -15.40
C TYR A 102 -0.04 0.16 -13.96
N PHE A 103 0.73 1.11 -13.44
CA PHE A 103 1.21 1.13 -12.07
C PHE A 103 0.14 1.69 -11.10
N TYR A 104 -0.56 2.76 -11.47
CA TYR A 104 -1.59 3.40 -10.65
C TYR A 104 -2.89 2.58 -10.57
N PHE A 105 -3.26 1.83 -11.63
CA PHE A 105 -4.48 1.01 -11.62
C PHE A 105 -4.45 -0.07 -10.52
N SER A 106 -3.28 -0.41 -9.98
CA SER A 106 -3.18 -1.40 -8.91
C SER A 106 -3.11 -0.82 -7.49
N TYR A 107 -2.99 0.50 -7.30
CA TYR A 107 -2.49 1.00 -6.00
C TYR A 107 -3.40 1.86 -5.13
N LEU A 108 -4.21 2.83 -5.58
CA LEU A 108 -4.92 3.66 -4.58
C LEU A 108 -6.14 4.49 -5.02
N CYS A 109 -6.36 4.73 -6.31
CA CYS A 109 -7.34 5.75 -6.71
C CYS A 109 -8.79 5.40 -6.35
N GLU A 110 -9.19 4.12 -6.37
CA GLU A 110 -10.56 3.76 -6.00
C GLU A 110 -10.85 3.92 -4.50
N PHE A 111 -9.85 3.79 -3.62
CA PHE A 111 -10.05 3.76 -2.18
C PHE A 111 -10.18 5.17 -1.56
N ILE A 112 -9.37 6.13 -2.03
CA ILE A 112 -9.41 7.52 -1.51
C ILE A 112 -10.59 8.31 -2.10
N GLN A 113 -10.91 8.13 -3.40
CA GLN A 113 -12.04 8.86 -4.01
C GLN A 113 -13.40 8.42 -3.48
N LYS A 114 -13.63 7.12 -3.20
CA LYS A 114 -14.95 6.64 -2.74
C LYS A 114 -15.26 6.94 -1.27
N LYS A 115 -14.27 7.28 -0.44
CA LYS A 115 -14.47 7.54 1.00
C LYS A 115 -14.37 9.01 1.43
N THR A 116 -13.99 9.91 0.52
CA THR A 116 -13.95 11.36 0.78
C THR A 116 -15.23 12.07 0.29
N LEU A 117 -16.16 11.33 -0.34
CA LEU A 117 -17.41 11.85 -0.93
C LEU A 117 -18.69 11.26 -0.32
N ASN A 118 -18.62 10.56 0.82
CA ASN A 118 -19.77 10.15 1.62
C ASN A 118 -19.51 10.40 3.10
#